data_AF-A0A0F0CD52-F1
#
_entry.id   AF-A0A0F0CD52-F1
#
_cell.length_a   1.000
_cell.length_b   1.000
_cell.length_c   1.000
_cell.angle_alpha   90.00
_cell.angle_beta   90.00
_cell.angle_gamma   90.00
#
_symmetry.space_group_name_H-M   'P 1'
#
loop_
_entity.id
_entity.type
_entity.pdbx_description
1 polymer ?
#
loop_
_entity_poly.entity_id
_entity_poly.type
_entity_poly.pdbx_seq_one_letter_code
_entity_poly.pdbx_strand_id
1 'polypeptide(L)'
;MEGNMKQWALHYAGMGMAVFPIKPRSKQPLTDHGLKDASKDPAQIESWWSRWPTANIGIATGAVSGGLVVIDLDVDKDKGIDGRVTLREWEAEHEKLPNSTWLAITGRGGYHYFYHDTSTVRNRTGIYEGIDIRGDGGYVVAPPSIHPNGNTYEWEQDPMLYPLAEASGAVFDFLVGPVMKDPETIPFEIPEQIPDGQRTTTMVKLVCSQQAKGLSDDAIMAAVRAENEAKCVPPLTDQELKKEVFPALTRYQKGTAPYTATYDHKTRSFQPIIKKGLVNLVSMDTVEEKEPEWLVTDYIPRGQITVLAGDGGSGKTTVWCSIAAAVSSGGQCFLNQDNPFAKNCVPGRVMFFSSEDSAEYTLKGGAAEIWGKTGKCFIFGFSR
;
A
#
# COMPACT_ATOMS: atom_id res chain seq x y z
N MET A 1 -7.22 -28.31 -20.25
CA MET A 1 -8.66 -28.59 -20.14
C MET A 1 -9.41 -27.52 -20.92
N GLU A 2 -10.18 -27.86 -21.96
CA GLU A 2 -11.23 -26.96 -22.48
C GLU A 2 -12.36 -26.93 -21.44
N GLY A 3 -12.10 -26.27 -20.31
CA GLY A 3 -13.04 -26.13 -19.21
C GLY A 3 -14.03 -25.00 -19.50
N ASN A 4 -15.31 -25.25 -19.29
CA ASN A 4 -16.35 -24.21 -19.31
C ASN A 4 -15.99 -23.13 -18.28
N MET A 5 -16.26 -21.83 -18.56
CA MET A 5 -15.97 -20.69 -17.66
C MET A 5 -16.33 -20.95 -16.19
N LYS A 6 -17.44 -21.69 -15.95
CA LYS A 6 -17.85 -22.12 -14.62
C LYS A 6 -16.78 -22.94 -13.89
N GLN A 7 -16.18 -23.92 -14.56
CA GLN A 7 -15.18 -24.81 -13.97
C GLN A 7 -13.92 -24.03 -13.57
N TRP A 8 -13.51 -23.08 -14.40
CA TRP A 8 -12.40 -22.18 -14.07
C TRP A 8 -12.73 -21.27 -12.90
N ALA A 9 -13.94 -20.68 -12.84
CA ALA A 9 -14.37 -19.86 -11.71
C ALA A 9 -14.36 -20.65 -10.38
N LEU A 10 -14.87 -21.88 -10.40
CA LEU A 10 -14.83 -22.79 -9.24
C LEU A 10 -13.39 -23.19 -8.88
N HIS A 11 -12.53 -23.42 -9.87
CA HIS A 11 -11.13 -23.72 -9.65
C HIS A 11 -10.40 -22.58 -8.95
N TYR A 12 -10.58 -21.34 -9.40
CA TYR A 12 -10.00 -20.16 -8.74
C TYR A 12 -10.51 -19.99 -7.31
N ALA A 13 -11.80 -20.21 -7.07
CA ALA A 13 -12.35 -20.19 -5.72
C ALA A 13 -11.77 -21.28 -4.82
N GLY A 14 -11.52 -22.49 -5.38
CA GLY A 14 -10.82 -23.57 -4.69
C GLY A 14 -9.36 -23.23 -4.32
N MET A 15 -8.74 -22.30 -5.06
CA MET A 15 -7.42 -21.74 -4.74
C MET A 15 -7.49 -20.55 -3.76
N GLY A 16 -8.66 -20.26 -3.20
CA GLY A 16 -8.85 -19.20 -2.21
C GLY A 16 -9.11 -17.81 -2.81
N MET A 17 -9.33 -17.70 -4.12
CA MET A 17 -9.59 -16.42 -4.79
C MET A 17 -11.08 -16.10 -4.87
N ALA A 18 -11.47 -14.89 -4.48
CA ALA A 18 -12.85 -14.42 -4.60
C ALA A 18 -13.15 -14.01 -6.04
N VAL A 19 -14.09 -14.72 -6.67
CA VAL A 19 -14.46 -14.54 -8.08
C VAL A 19 -15.83 -13.89 -8.24
N PHE A 20 -16.06 -13.27 -9.39
CA PHE A 20 -17.37 -12.76 -9.79
C PHE A 20 -17.53 -12.75 -11.32
N PRO A 21 -18.77 -12.82 -11.84
CA PRO A 21 -19.02 -12.79 -13.27
C PRO A 21 -18.84 -11.38 -13.85
N ILE A 22 -18.15 -11.31 -14.99
CA ILE A 22 -17.97 -10.11 -15.81
C ILE A 22 -18.71 -10.30 -17.13
N LYS A 23 -19.30 -9.23 -17.66
CA LYS A 23 -20.03 -9.26 -18.93
C LYS A 23 -19.12 -9.84 -20.03
N PRO A 24 -19.61 -10.76 -20.88
CA PRO A 24 -18.81 -11.36 -21.94
C PRO A 24 -18.16 -10.28 -22.82
N ARG A 25 -16.87 -10.46 -23.16
CA ARG A 25 -16.10 -9.51 -23.98
C ARG A 25 -16.09 -8.08 -23.42
N SER A 26 -16.11 -7.97 -22.09
CA SER A 26 -16.09 -6.71 -21.36
C SER A 26 -15.16 -6.83 -20.15
N LYS A 27 -14.91 -5.68 -19.51
CA LYS A 27 -14.30 -5.60 -18.17
C LYS A 27 -15.31 -5.18 -17.11
N GLN A 28 -16.61 -5.06 -17.45
CA GLN A 28 -17.67 -4.60 -16.55
C GLN A 28 -18.31 -5.77 -15.78
N PRO A 29 -18.41 -5.71 -14.43
CA PRO A 29 -19.10 -6.72 -13.63
C PRO A 29 -20.57 -6.91 -14.02
N LEU A 30 -21.10 -8.11 -13.84
CA LEU A 30 -22.54 -8.43 -13.96
C LEU A 30 -23.29 -8.37 -12.63
N THR A 31 -22.56 -8.29 -11.51
CA THR A 31 -23.08 -8.21 -10.15
C THR A 31 -23.55 -6.79 -9.81
N ASP A 32 -24.52 -6.67 -8.90
CA ASP A 32 -25.16 -5.41 -8.56
C ASP A 32 -24.20 -4.43 -7.85
N HIS A 33 -23.31 -4.94 -6.99
CA HIS A 33 -22.30 -4.13 -6.30
C HIS A 33 -20.89 -4.32 -6.89
N GLY A 34 -20.79 -4.81 -8.13
CA GLY A 34 -19.53 -5.03 -8.82
C GLY A 34 -18.61 -6.02 -8.08
N LEU A 35 -17.33 -5.71 -7.99
CA LEU A 35 -16.32 -6.58 -7.34
C LEU A 35 -16.60 -6.85 -5.85
N LYS A 36 -17.43 -6.02 -5.19
CA LYS A 36 -17.75 -6.19 -3.77
C LYS A 36 -18.59 -7.43 -3.49
N ASP A 37 -19.28 -7.92 -4.51
CA ASP A 37 -20.05 -9.17 -4.42
C ASP A 37 -19.18 -10.41 -4.66
N ALA A 38 -17.87 -10.26 -4.92
CA ALA A 38 -17.00 -11.40 -5.20
C ALA A 38 -17.03 -12.46 -4.10
N SER A 39 -17.10 -13.73 -4.51
CA SER A 39 -17.35 -14.85 -3.61
C SER A 39 -16.38 -16.00 -3.85
N LYS A 40 -16.13 -16.75 -2.77
CA LYS A 40 -15.41 -18.03 -2.76
C LYS A 40 -16.37 -19.22 -2.59
N ASP A 41 -17.64 -18.94 -2.35
CA ASP A 41 -18.66 -19.97 -2.13
C ASP A 41 -19.03 -20.66 -3.45
N PRO A 42 -18.79 -21.98 -3.59
CA PRO A 42 -19.13 -22.74 -4.79
C PRO A 42 -20.61 -22.61 -5.19
N ALA A 43 -21.54 -22.56 -4.22
CA ALA A 43 -22.97 -22.48 -4.52
C ALA A 43 -23.34 -21.16 -5.20
N GLN A 44 -22.79 -20.05 -4.70
CA GLN A 44 -22.96 -18.72 -5.30
C GLN A 44 -22.36 -18.67 -6.72
N ILE A 45 -21.18 -19.24 -6.90
CA ILE A 45 -20.48 -19.29 -8.20
C ILE A 45 -21.26 -20.13 -9.21
N GLU A 46 -21.73 -21.31 -8.81
CA GLU A 46 -22.57 -22.16 -9.65
C GLU A 46 -23.85 -21.44 -10.09
N SER A 47 -24.48 -20.70 -9.16
CA SER A 47 -25.67 -19.90 -9.45
C SER A 47 -25.39 -18.84 -10.51
N TRP A 48 -24.31 -18.06 -10.34
CA TRP A 48 -23.92 -17.02 -11.29
C TRP A 48 -23.66 -17.57 -12.69
N TRP A 49 -22.85 -18.63 -12.82
CA TRP A 49 -22.53 -19.19 -14.13
C TRP A 49 -23.64 -20.09 -14.71
N SER A 50 -24.62 -20.51 -13.92
CA SER A 50 -25.87 -21.08 -14.46
C SER A 50 -26.74 -19.98 -15.09
N ARG A 51 -26.75 -18.78 -14.50
CA ARG A 51 -27.46 -17.61 -15.05
C ARG A 51 -26.73 -16.99 -16.25
N TRP A 52 -25.40 -16.95 -16.21
CA TRP A 52 -24.55 -16.36 -17.25
C TRP A 52 -23.42 -17.31 -17.69
N PRO A 53 -23.71 -18.34 -18.48
CA PRO A 53 -22.75 -19.39 -18.82
C PRO A 53 -21.49 -18.91 -19.55
N THR A 54 -21.58 -17.78 -20.26
CA THR A 54 -20.49 -17.21 -21.07
C THR A 54 -19.80 -16.02 -20.39
N ALA A 55 -20.14 -15.72 -19.12
CA ALA A 55 -19.52 -14.62 -18.40
C ALA A 55 -18.00 -14.82 -18.30
N ASN A 56 -17.27 -13.73 -18.51
CA ASN A 56 -15.86 -13.64 -18.15
C ASN A 56 -15.71 -13.76 -16.63
N ILE A 57 -14.51 -14.08 -16.19
CA ILE A 57 -14.18 -14.29 -14.78
C ILE A 57 -13.39 -13.09 -14.26
N GLY A 58 -13.94 -12.41 -13.26
CA GLY A 58 -13.23 -11.44 -12.45
C GLY A 58 -12.68 -12.09 -11.18
N ILE A 59 -11.49 -11.70 -10.75
CA ILE A 59 -10.91 -12.03 -9.45
C ILE A 59 -10.71 -10.73 -8.68
N ALA A 60 -11.38 -10.59 -7.53
CA ALA A 60 -11.13 -9.46 -6.63
C ALA A 60 -9.78 -9.64 -5.94
N THR A 61 -8.93 -8.62 -5.97
CA THR A 61 -7.58 -8.66 -5.40
C THR A 61 -7.55 -8.18 -3.94
N GLY A 62 -6.45 -8.45 -3.25
CA GLY A 62 -6.21 -8.08 -1.87
C GLY A 62 -6.69 -9.12 -0.85
N ALA A 63 -7.02 -8.67 0.35
CA ALA A 63 -7.33 -9.50 1.52
C ALA A 63 -8.49 -10.48 1.27
N VAL A 64 -9.47 -10.10 0.44
CA VAL A 64 -10.61 -10.96 0.08
C VAL A 64 -10.17 -12.26 -0.61
N SER A 65 -9.04 -12.21 -1.33
CA SER A 65 -8.38 -13.33 -1.99
C SER A 65 -7.07 -13.73 -1.28
N GLY A 66 -7.04 -13.55 0.04
CA GLY A 66 -5.91 -14.00 0.86
C GLY A 66 -4.64 -13.17 0.70
N GLY A 67 -4.73 -11.90 0.29
CA GLY A 67 -3.53 -11.06 0.10
C GLY A 67 -2.99 -11.06 -1.33
N LEU A 68 -3.81 -11.46 -2.31
CA LEU A 68 -3.40 -11.49 -3.72
C LEU A 68 -3.14 -10.08 -4.25
N VAL A 69 -1.93 -9.83 -4.73
CA VAL A 69 -1.53 -8.58 -5.40
C VAL A 69 -1.16 -8.87 -6.84
N VAL A 70 -1.57 -8.00 -7.76
CA VAL A 70 -1.24 -8.15 -9.18
C VAL A 70 -0.57 -6.89 -9.72
N ILE A 71 0.57 -7.05 -10.37
CA ILE A 71 1.19 -6.01 -11.19
C ILE A 71 0.65 -6.18 -12.61
N ASP A 72 -0.12 -5.21 -13.07
CA ASP A 72 -0.83 -5.19 -14.35
C ASP A 72 -0.06 -4.32 -15.34
N LEU A 73 0.68 -4.97 -16.24
CA LEU A 73 1.46 -4.35 -17.31
C LEU A 73 0.57 -4.18 -18.54
N ASP A 74 0.09 -2.95 -18.76
CA ASP A 74 -0.77 -2.59 -19.87
C ASP A 74 0.04 -2.31 -21.15
N VAL A 75 -0.55 -2.66 -22.29
CA VAL A 75 -0.01 -2.33 -23.62
C VAL A 75 -1.09 -1.62 -24.42
N ASP A 76 -0.79 -0.42 -24.93
CA ASP A 76 -1.65 0.37 -25.80
C ASP A 76 -0.80 1.03 -26.90
N LYS A 77 -0.76 0.38 -28.07
CA LYS A 77 0.03 0.83 -29.23
C LYS A 77 -0.41 2.19 -29.75
N ASP A 78 -1.71 2.50 -29.68
CA ASP A 78 -2.24 3.75 -30.20
C ASP A 78 -1.81 4.95 -29.34
N LYS A 79 -1.50 4.69 -28.07
CA LYS A 79 -1.01 5.69 -27.11
C LYS A 79 0.50 5.61 -26.86
N GLY A 80 1.20 4.67 -27.50
CA GLY A 80 2.63 4.44 -27.28
C GLY A 80 2.96 3.88 -25.88
N ILE A 81 1.99 3.29 -25.17
CA ILE A 81 2.17 2.76 -23.82
C ILE A 81 2.55 1.27 -23.91
N ASP A 82 3.65 0.88 -23.24
CA ASP A 82 4.06 -0.52 -23.08
C ASP A 82 4.69 -0.75 -21.70
N GLY A 83 3.89 -1.19 -20.73
CA GLY A 83 4.33 -1.45 -19.36
C GLY A 83 5.43 -2.50 -19.25
N ARG A 84 5.65 -3.34 -20.28
CA ARG A 84 6.76 -4.31 -20.30
C ARG A 84 8.10 -3.64 -20.59
N VAL A 85 8.09 -2.54 -21.34
CA VAL A 85 9.26 -1.70 -21.56
C VAL A 85 9.58 -0.95 -20.27
N THR A 86 8.56 -0.31 -19.67
CA THR A 86 8.70 0.40 -18.40
C THR A 86 9.21 -0.49 -17.27
N LEU A 87 8.72 -1.74 -17.16
CA LEU A 87 9.25 -2.70 -16.20
C LEU A 87 10.74 -3.02 -16.48
N ARG A 88 11.12 -3.27 -17.73
CA ARG A 88 12.53 -3.56 -18.08
C ARG A 88 13.46 -2.38 -17.79
N GLU A 89 13.00 -1.16 -17.99
CA GLU A 89 13.76 0.05 -17.64
C GLU A 89 13.96 0.13 -16.13
N TRP A 90 12.92 -0.14 -15.35
CA TRP A 90 13.03 -0.19 -13.89
C TRP A 90 14.00 -1.29 -13.44
N GLU A 91 13.90 -2.50 -14.00
CA GLU A 91 14.79 -3.64 -13.71
C GLU A 91 16.23 -3.43 -14.19
N ALA A 92 16.51 -2.43 -15.02
CA ALA A 92 17.89 -2.08 -15.41
C ALA A 92 18.63 -1.38 -14.26
N GLU A 93 17.90 -0.74 -13.35
CA GLU A 93 18.42 0.01 -12.20
C GLU A 93 18.17 -0.70 -10.86
N HIS A 94 17.34 -1.75 -10.85
CA HIS A 94 16.89 -2.47 -9.65
C HIS A 94 17.05 -3.98 -9.81
N GLU A 95 16.85 -4.72 -8.71
CA GLU A 95 16.74 -6.18 -8.79
C GLU A 95 15.49 -6.58 -9.60
N LYS A 96 15.62 -7.63 -10.43
CA LYS A 96 14.52 -8.13 -11.25
C LYS A 96 13.37 -8.66 -10.40
N LEU A 97 12.15 -8.48 -10.88
CA LEU A 97 11.01 -9.10 -10.22
C LEU A 97 11.12 -10.62 -10.31
N PRO A 98 10.81 -11.37 -9.24
CA PRO A 98 10.72 -12.82 -9.29
C PRO A 98 9.73 -13.22 -10.38
N ASN A 99 10.22 -13.96 -11.36
CA ASN A 99 9.43 -14.41 -12.51
C ASN A 99 8.96 -15.86 -12.37
N SER A 100 9.28 -16.54 -11.26
CA SER A 100 8.75 -17.86 -10.93
C SER A 100 7.49 -17.71 -10.09
N THR A 101 6.43 -17.19 -10.72
CA THR A 101 5.12 -16.92 -10.11
C THR A 101 4.03 -17.05 -11.16
N TRP A 102 2.76 -16.88 -10.82
CA TRP A 102 1.71 -16.93 -11.85
C TRP A 102 1.79 -15.71 -12.76
N LEU A 103 1.76 -15.98 -14.08
CA LEU A 103 1.79 -14.96 -15.12
C LEU A 103 0.65 -15.19 -16.09
N ALA A 104 -0.17 -14.18 -16.33
CA ALA A 104 -1.20 -14.21 -17.35
C ALA A 104 -0.95 -13.16 -18.43
N ILE A 105 -1.07 -13.57 -19.69
CA ILE A 105 -1.04 -12.68 -20.85
C ILE A 105 -2.40 -12.00 -20.96
N THR A 106 -2.40 -10.67 -21.09
CA THR A 106 -3.63 -9.89 -21.28
C THR A 106 -4.03 -9.86 -22.75
N GLY A 107 -5.32 -9.61 -23.04
CA GLY A 107 -5.80 -9.54 -24.42
C GLY A 107 -5.16 -8.45 -25.31
N ARG A 108 -4.40 -7.51 -24.74
CA ARG A 108 -3.61 -6.51 -25.50
C ARG A 108 -2.12 -6.87 -25.65
N GLY A 109 -1.70 -8.02 -25.13
CA GLY A 109 -0.31 -8.48 -25.17
C GLY A 109 0.56 -7.98 -24.02
N GLY A 110 -0.08 -7.42 -22.99
CA GLY A 110 0.53 -7.12 -21.70
C GLY A 110 0.54 -8.32 -20.76
N TYR A 111 0.81 -8.10 -19.48
CA TYR A 111 0.92 -9.17 -18.49
C TYR A 111 0.30 -8.81 -17.14
N HIS A 112 -0.29 -9.81 -16.48
CA HIS A 112 -0.57 -9.78 -15.05
C HIS A 112 0.47 -10.64 -14.35
N TYR A 113 1.25 -10.06 -13.44
CA TYR A 113 2.16 -10.77 -12.54
C TYR A 113 1.48 -10.88 -11.17
N PHE A 114 1.23 -12.10 -10.72
CA PHE A 114 0.55 -12.34 -9.45
C PHE A 114 1.56 -12.60 -8.34
N TYR A 115 1.31 -12.04 -7.17
CA TYR A 115 2.09 -12.25 -5.96
C TYR A 115 1.15 -12.38 -4.76
N HIS A 116 1.66 -13.00 -3.69
CA HIS A 116 1.03 -13.01 -2.39
C HIS A 116 1.69 -11.97 -1.49
N ASP A 117 0.90 -11.14 -0.81
CA ASP A 117 1.39 -10.24 0.23
C ASP A 117 0.44 -10.27 1.43
N THR A 118 1.01 -10.48 2.62
CA THR A 118 0.28 -10.45 3.89
C THR A 118 0.02 -9.02 4.38
N SER A 119 0.65 -8.03 3.76
CA SER A 119 0.45 -6.60 4.01
C SER A 119 -0.72 -6.03 3.18
N THR A 120 -1.36 -4.97 3.68
CA THR A 120 -2.47 -4.31 2.99
C THR A 120 -1.96 -3.44 1.83
N VAL A 121 -1.78 -4.04 0.65
CA VAL A 121 -1.48 -3.29 -0.58
C VAL A 121 -2.77 -2.73 -1.16
N ARG A 122 -2.88 -1.41 -1.26
CA ARG A 122 -4.02 -0.75 -1.91
C ARG A 122 -3.90 -0.79 -3.43
N ASN A 123 -5.04 -0.89 -4.10
CA ASN A 123 -5.11 -0.69 -5.55
C ASN A 123 -4.63 0.72 -5.92
N ARG A 124 -3.68 0.80 -6.85
CA ARG A 124 -3.09 2.04 -7.39
C ARG A 124 -3.00 1.95 -8.90
N THR A 125 -3.25 3.07 -9.58
CA THR A 125 -3.24 3.12 -11.05
C THR A 125 -2.19 4.09 -11.54
N GLY A 126 -1.44 3.72 -12.58
CA GLY A 126 -0.39 4.55 -13.19
C GLY A 126 0.75 4.87 -12.24
N ILE A 127 1.20 3.88 -11.44
CA ILE A 127 2.38 4.05 -10.57
C ILE A 127 3.65 4.24 -11.40
N TYR A 128 3.69 3.58 -12.55
CA TYR A 128 4.57 3.84 -13.68
C TYR A 128 3.71 3.92 -14.95
N GLU A 129 4.26 4.46 -16.03
CA GLU A 129 3.56 4.51 -17.30
C GLU A 129 3.19 3.09 -17.77
N GLY A 130 1.91 2.85 -18.03
CA GLY A 130 1.42 1.52 -18.44
C GLY A 130 1.47 0.45 -17.36
N ILE A 131 1.61 0.82 -16.08
CA ILE A 131 1.63 -0.16 -14.98
C ILE A 131 0.65 0.22 -13.87
N ASP A 132 -0.29 -0.68 -13.61
CA ASP A 132 -1.26 -0.61 -12.52
C ASP A 132 -0.94 -1.66 -11.44
N ILE A 133 -1.24 -1.34 -10.17
CA ILE A 133 -1.16 -2.27 -9.04
C ILE A 133 -2.57 -2.61 -8.58
N ARG A 134 -2.95 -3.88 -8.67
CA ARG A 134 -4.24 -4.40 -8.19
C ARG A 134 -4.05 -5.06 -6.84
N GLY A 135 -4.46 -4.34 -5.79
CA GLY A 135 -4.51 -4.84 -4.42
C GLY A 135 -5.93 -4.72 -3.86
N ASP A 136 -6.09 -4.36 -2.60
CA ASP A 136 -7.39 -4.16 -1.98
C ASP A 136 -8.27 -3.17 -2.74
N GLY A 137 -9.52 -3.58 -2.99
CA GLY A 137 -10.50 -2.80 -3.76
C GLY A 137 -10.30 -2.83 -5.29
N GLY A 138 -9.30 -3.57 -5.77
CA GLY A 138 -9.06 -3.84 -7.18
C GLY A 138 -9.61 -5.19 -7.63
N TYR A 139 -9.55 -5.43 -8.93
CA TYR A 139 -9.79 -6.74 -9.52
C TYR A 139 -9.03 -6.89 -10.83
N VAL A 140 -8.87 -8.13 -11.27
CA VAL A 140 -8.35 -8.48 -12.59
C VAL A 140 -9.35 -9.35 -13.36
N VAL A 141 -9.26 -9.33 -14.68
CA VAL A 141 -9.93 -10.32 -15.54
C VAL A 141 -9.00 -11.52 -15.67
N ALA A 142 -9.49 -12.71 -15.32
CA ALA A 142 -8.69 -13.93 -15.26
C ALA A 142 -8.82 -14.77 -16.54
N PRO A 143 -7.77 -15.53 -16.93
CA PRO A 143 -7.90 -16.57 -17.95
C PRO A 143 -9.04 -17.56 -17.63
N PRO A 144 -9.70 -18.20 -18.62
CA PRO A 144 -9.55 -18.01 -20.06
C PRO A 144 -10.53 -16.96 -20.62
N SER A 145 -10.81 -15.87 -19.88
CA SER A 145 -11.77 -14.84 -20.30
C SER A 145 -11.43 -14.21 -21.65
N ILE A 146 -12.42 -13.65 -22.33
CA ILE A 146 -12.26 -13.00 -23.64
C ILE A 146 -12.23 -11.48 -23.47
N HIS A 147 -11.16 -10.84 -23.90
CA HIS A 147 -10.99 -9.39 -23.89
C HIS A 147 -11.93 -8.71 -24.91
N PRO A 148 -12.33 -7.42 -24.73
CA PRO A 148 -13.17 -6.70 -25.68
C PRO A 148 -12.73 -6.75 -27.15
N ASN A 149 -11.42 -6.79 -27.41
CA ASN A 149 -10.86 -6.90 -28.77
C ASN A 149 -10.99 -8.31 -29.37
N GLY A 150 -11.48 -9.30 -28.63
CA GLY A 150 -11.65 -10.68 -29.08
C GLY A 150 -10.50 -11.63 -28.72
N ASN A 151 -9.36 -11.12 -28.24
CA ASN A 151 -8.25 -11.95 -27.78
C ASN A 151 -8.55 -12.57 -26.41
N THR A 152 -7.91 -13.68 -26.09
CA THR A 152 -8.10 -14.40 -24.83
C THR A 152 -7.07 -13.95 -23.79
N TYR A 153 -7.48 -13.94 -22.52
CA TYR A 153 -6.54 -13.93 -21.39
C TYR A 153 -6.02 -15.36 -21.21
N GLU A 154 -4.69 -15.54 -21.17
CA GLU A 154 -4.07 -16.87 -21.16
C GLU A 154 -3.02 -16.98 -20.06
N TRP A 155 -2.91 -18.13 -19.40
CA TRP A 155 -1.82 -18.38 -18.47
C TRP A 155 -0.53 -18.66 -19.26
N GLU A 156 0.52 -17.88 -19.00
CA GLU A 156 1.88 -18.20 -19.42
C GLU A 156 2.57 -19.08 -18.37
N GLN A 157 2.36 -18.75 -17.08
CA GLN A 157 2.74 -19.58 -15.94
C GLN A 157 1.48 -19.94 -15.16
N ASP A 158 1.00 -21.16 -15.39
CA ASP A 158 -0.29 -21.64 -14.88
C ASP A 158 -0.25 -21.90 -13.36
N PRO A 159 -1.25 -21.45 -12.59
CA PRO A 159 -1.37 -21.72 -11.15
C PRO A 159 -1.33 -23.19 -10.76
N MET A 160 -1.65 -24.11 -11.67
CA MET A 160 -1.55 -25.55 -11.46
C MET A 160 -0.12 -26.09 -11.51
N LEU A 161 0.81 -25.35 -12.13
CA LEU A 161 2.18 -25.79 -12.38
C LEU A 161 3.22 -24.94 -11.62
N TYR A 162 2.85 -23.70 -11.28
CA TYR A 162 3.74 -22.75 -10.62
C TYR A 162 3.19 -22.34 -9.26
N PRO A 163 4.04 -22.20 -8.23
CA PRO A 163 3.61 -21.63 -6.96
C PRO A 163 3.33 -20.13 -7.10
N LEU A 164 2.47 -19.60 -6.23
CA LEU A 164 2.34 -18.15 -6.07
C LEU A 164 3.55 -17.63 -5.28
N ALA A 165 4.30 -16.69 -5.85
CA ALA A 165 5.45 -16.12 -5.17
C ALA A 165 5.02 -15.07 -4.14
N GLU A 166 5.75 -15.00 -3.03
CA GLU A 166 5.62 -13.91 -2.06
C GLU A 166 6.17 -12.60 -2.65
N ALA A 167 5.47 -11.50 -2.41
CA ALA A 167 6.01 -10.17 -2.59
C ALA A 167 7.15 -10.01 -1.59
N SER A 168 8.39 -9.93 -2.08
CA SER A 168 9.59 -9.76 -1.26
C SER A 168 10.59 -8.86 -1.97
N GLY A 169 11.44 -8.16 -1.21
CA GLY A 169 12.53 -7.33 -1.73
C GLY A 169 12.11 -6.44 -2.90
N ALA A 170 12.62 -6.77 -4.10
CA ALA A 170 12.32 -6.10 -5.36
C ALA A 170 10.82 -5.88 -5.64
N VAL A 171 9.96 -6.85 -5.30
CA VAL A 171 8.50 -6.70 -5.49
C VAL A 171 7.97 -5.60 -4.58
N PHE A 172 8.40 -5.53 -3.33
CA PHE A 172 7.99 -4.45 -2.43
C PHE A 172 8.49 -3.09 -2.92
N ASP A 173 9.75 -3.00 -3.34
CA ASP A 173 10.32 -1.75 -3.86
C ASP A 173 9.55 -1.27 -5.09
N PHE A 174 9.24 -2.18 -6.00
CA PHE A 174 8.42 -1.89 -7.18
C PHE A 174 6.99 -1.47 -6.79
N LEU A 175 6.37 -2.19 -5.85
CA LEU A 175 5.04 -1.88 -5.37
C LEU A 175 5.03 -0.51 -4.67
N VAL A 176 6.02 -0.14 -3.87
CA VAL A 176 6.11 1.20 -3.28
C VAL A 176 6.11 2.27 -4.37
N GLY A 177 6.70 1.94 -5.53
CA GLY A 177 6.85 2.84 -6.65
C GLY A 177 8.13 3.66 -6.51
N PRO A 178 8.37 4.63 -7.41
CA PRO A 178 9.42 5.60 -7.14
C PRO A 178 9.07 6.23 -5.79
N VAL A 179 10.04 6.23 -4.85
CA VAL A 179 9.94 7.08 -3.65
C VAL A 179 9.47 8.41 -4.19
N MET A 180 8.28 8.86 -3.78
CA MET A 180 7.91 10.23 -4.01
C MET A 180 9.04 11.02 -3.37
N LYS A 181 10.02 11.49 -4.18
CA LYS A 181 10.66 12.76 -3.93
C LYS A 181 9.46 13.62 -3.63
N ASP A 182 9.34 14.00 -2.35
CA ASP A 182 8.27 14.82 -1.81
C ASP A 182 7.77 15.67 -2.95
N PRO A 183 6.56 15.41 -3.50
CA PRO A 183 6.21 15.98 -4.77
C PRO A 183 6.45 17.46 -4.54
N GLU A 184 7.43 18.03 -5.25
CA GLU A 184 7.30 19.40 -5.67
C GLU A 184 5.92 19.38 -6.30
N THR A 185 4.93 19.85 -5.53
CA THR A 185 3.54 19.69 -5.84
C THR A 185 3.40 20.38 -7.16
N ILE A 186 3.43 19.65 -8.27
CA ILE A 186 3.28 20.25 -9.58
C ILE A 186 1.91 20.90 -9.47
N PRO A 187 1.84 22.24 -9.44
CA PRO A 187 0.60 22.91 -9.21
C PRO A 187 -0.36 22.42 -10.28
N PHE A 188 -1.59 22.08 -9.91
CA PHE A 188 -2.59 21.78 -10.92
C PHE A 188 -2.72 23.01 -11.83
N GLU A 189 -2.25 22.86 -13.07
CA GLU A 189 -2.35 23.87 -14.11
C GLU A 189 -3.48 23.49 -15.07
N ILE A 190 -4.28 24.50 -15.43
CA ILE A 190 -5.38 24.33 -16.37
C ILE A 190 -4.82 24.60 -17.78
N PRO A 191 -4.88 23.63 -18.71
CA PRO A 191 -4.44 23.82 -20.09
C PRO A 191 -5.15 25.00 -20.77
N GLU A 192 -4.50 25.67 -21.72
CA GLU A 192 -5.09 26.82 -22.44
C GLU A 192 -6.40 26.47 -23.18
N GLN A 193 -6.54 25.24 -23.67
CA GLN A 193 -7.78 24.73 -24.26
C GLN A 193 -8.06 23.30 -23.79
N ILE A 194 -9.33 23.00 -23.53
CA ILE A 194 -9.81 21.73 -22.98
C ILE A 194 -10.87 21.16 -23.94
N PRO A 195 -10.52 20.12 -24.72
CA PRO A 195 -11.42 19.56 -25.72
C PRO A 195 -12.53 18.69 -25.09
N ASP A 196 -13.54 18.40 -25.90
CA ASP A 196 -14.64 17.52 -25.50
C ASP A 196 -14.15 16.14 -25.01
N GLY A 197 -14.83 15.58 -24.00
CA GLY A 197 -14.41 14.37 -23.28
C GLY A 197 -13.42 14.60 -22.13
N GLN A 198 -12.73 15.74 -22.07
CA GLN A 198 -11.82 16.08 -20.95
C GLN A 198 -12.37 17.16 -20.00
N ARG A 199 -13.39 17.90 -20.44
CA ARG A 199 -13.97 19.07 -19.78
C ARG A 199 -14.40 18.80 -18.33
N THR A 200 -15.30 17.83 -18.14
CA THR A 200 -15.86 17.48 -16.81
C THR A 200 -14.75 17.06 -15.84
N THR A 201 -13.85 16.18 -16.28
CA THR A 201 -12.73 15.71 -15.45
C THR A 201 -11.80 16.84 -15.03
N THR A 202 -11.47 17.76 -15.94
CA THR A 202 -10.60 18.91 -15.64
C THR A 202 -11.28 19.90 -14.69
N MET A 203 -12.58 20.16 -14.86
CA MET A 203 -13.33 21.03 -13.95
C MET A 203 -13.48 20.43 -12.55
N VAL A 204 -13.66 19.11 -12.42
CA VAL A 204 -13.66 18.42 -11.12
C VAL A 204 -12.29 18.53 -10.45
N LYS A 205 -11.18 18.38 -11.20
CA LYS A 205 -9.82 18.59 -10.66
C LYS A 205 -9.62 20.02 -10.15
N LEU A 206 -10.16 21.02 -10.86
CA LEU A 206 -10.14 22.41 -10.42
C LEU A 206 -10.90 22.61 -9.11
N VAL A 207 -12.12 22.04 -8.97
CA VAL A 207 -12.88 22.06 -7.71
C VAL A 207 -12.02 21.53 -6.56
N CYS A 208 -11.47 20.33 -6.71
CA CYS A 208 -10.66 19.69 -5.67
C CYS A 208 -9.42 20.53 -5.32
N SER A 209 -8.74 21.10 -6.32
CA SER A 209 -7.57 21.96 -6.11
C SER A 209 -7.91 23.20 -5.27
N GLN A 210 -9.05 23.84 -5.54
CA GLN A 210 -9.47 25.03 -4.81
C GLN A 210 -10.03 24.70 -3.41
N GLN A 211 -10.70 23.55 -3.25
CA GLN A 211 -11.11 23.05 -1.92
C GLN A 211 -9.92 22.74 -1.02
N ALA A 212 -8.84 22.18 -1.58
CA ALA A 212 -7.60 21.92 -0.85
C ALA A 212 -6.95 23.22 -0.35
N LYS A 213 -7.14 24.33 -1.08
CA LYS A 213 -6.70 25.68 -0.69
C LYS A 213 -7.63 26.36 0.33
N GLY A 214 -8.74 25.73 0.70
CA GLY A 214 -9.68 26.24 1.71
C GLY A 214 -10.61 27.36 1.21
N LEU A 215 -10.83 27.48 -0.11
CA LEU A 215 -11.78 28.45 -0.65
C LEU A 215 -13.23 28.08 -0.31
N SER A 216 -14.11 29.09 -0.27
CA SER A 216 -15.55 28.89 -0.12
C SER A 216 -16.17 28.28 -1.37
N ASP A 217 -17.30 27.59 -1.21
CA ASP A 217 -17.99 26.93 -2.35
C ASP A 217 -18.37 27.93 -3.43
N ASP A 218 -18.83 29.13 -3.06
CA ASP A 218 -19.19 30.19 -4.01
C ASP A 218 -17.98 30.66 -4.83
N ALA A 219 -16.82 30.82 -4.19
CA ALA A 219 -15.59 31.22 -4.87
C ALA A 219 -15.10 30.12 -5.84
N ILE A 220 -15.23 28.86 -5.44
CA ILE A 220 -14.87 27.71 -6.27
C ILE A 220 -15.82 27.62 -7.47
N MET A 221 -17.13 27.75 -7.24
CA MET A 221 -18.14 27.74 -8.30
C MET A 221 -17.91 28.86 -9.32
N ALA A 222 -17.56 30.07 -8.86
CA ALA A 222 -17.24 31.19 -9.74
C ALA A 222 -15.99 30.91 -10.60
N ALA A 223 -14.91 30.40 -9.98
CA ALA A 223 -13.68 30.07 -10.68
C ALA A 223 -13.90 28.98 -11.75
N VAL A 224 -14.63 27.92 -11.41
CA VAL A 224 -14.94 26.82 -12.35
C VAL A 224 -15.75 27.33 -13.55
N ARG A 225 -16.73 28.21 -13.32
CA ARG A 225 -17.53 28.79 -14.41
C ARG A 225 -16.68 29.62 -15.35
N ALA A 226 -15.82 30.48 -14.82
CA ALA A 226 -14.93 31.33 -15.60
C ALA A 226 -13.94 30.50 -16.45
N GLU A 227 -13.31 29.50 -15.86
CA GLU A 227 -12.35 28.64 -16.57
C GLU A 227 -13.01 27.75 -17.62
N ASN A 228 -14.22 27.25 -17.34
CA ASN A 228 -15.02 26.49 -18.30
C ASN A 228 -15.40 27.33 -19.53
N GLU A 229 -15.88 28.57 -19.32
CA GLU A 229 -16.25 29.46 -20.42
C GLU A 229 -15.03 29.87 -21.26
N ALA A 230 -13.90 30.14 -20.61
CA ALA A 230 -12.69 30.59 -21.28
C ALA A 230 -11.94 29.48 -22.03
N LYS A 231 -11.94 28.24 -21.50
CA LYS A 231 -10.99 27.20 -21.95
C LYS A 231 -11.64 25.92 -22.45
N CYS A 232 -12.89 25.60 -22.09
CA CYS A 232 -13.54 24.39 -22.58
C CYS A 232 -14.12 24.58 -23.99
N VAL A 233 -13.91 23.58 -24.86
CA VAL A 233 -14.39 23.60 -26.25
C VAL A 233 -15.19 22.32 -26.55
N PRO A 234 -16.54 22.39 -26.65
CA PRO A 234 -17.39 23.54 -26.28
C PRO A 234 -17.45 23.75 -24.75
N PRO A 235 -17.89 24.90 -24.22
CA PRO A 235 -18.12 25.07 -22.79
C PRO A 235 -19.20 24.11 -22.25
N LEU A 236 -19.05 23.64 -21.01
CA LEU A 236 -20.13 22.94 -20.30
C LEU A 236 -21.25 23.92 -19.97
N THR A 237 -22.49 23.48 -20.09
CA THR A 237 -23.68 24.24 -19.68
C THR A 237 -23.82 24.28 -18.16
N ASP A 238 -24.59 25.25 -17.68
CA ASP A 238 -24.92 25.37 -16.25
C ASP A 238 -25.59 24.12 -15.66
N GLN A 239 -26.36 23.40 -16.46
CA GLN A 239 -26.99 22.15 -16.04
C GLN A 239 -25.96 21.03 -15.90
N GLU A 240 -25.03 20.90 -16.85
CA GLU A 240 -23.92 19.93 -16.79
C GLU A 240 -22.99 20.22 -15.61
N LEU A 241 -22.63 21.49 -15.37
CA LEU A 241 -21.82 21.88 -14.22
C LEU A 241 -22.48 21.50 -12.89
N LYS A 242 -23.78 21.77 -12.73
CA LYS A 242 -24.56 21.40 -11.53
C LYS A 242 -24.68 19.90 -11.34
N LYS A 243 -24.82 19.14 -12.42
CA LYS A 243 -25.07 17.69 -12.37
C LYS A 243 -23.78 16.88 -12.25
N GLU A 244 -22.69 17.33 -12.86
CA GLU A 244 -21.50 16.49 -13.08
C GLU A 244 -20.25 17.03 -12.39
N VAL A 245 -20.15 18.34 -12.14
CA VAL A 245 -18.94 18.96 -11.57
C VAL A 245 -19.12 19.34 -10.10
N PHE A 246 -20.14 20.13 -9.78
CA PHE A 246 -20.33 20.66 -8.43
C PHE A 246 -20.68 19.63 -7.33
N PRO A 247 -21.19 18.42 -7.61
CA PRO A 247 -21.28 17.37 -6.58
C PRO A 247 -19.92 17.01 -5.95
N ALA A 248 -18.80 17.35 -6.59
CA ALA A 248 -17.47 17.19 -6.00
C ALA A 248 -17.27 18.03 -4.72
N LEU A 249 -17.97 19.18 -4.59
CA LEU A 249 -17.86 20.07 -3.42
C LEU A 249 -18.23 19.38 -2.10
N THR A 250 -19.13 18.41 -2.16
CA THR A 250 -19.59 17.65 -0.99
C THR A 250 -18.90 16.29 -0.84
N ARG A 251 -18.12 15.87 -1.84
CA ARG A 251 -17.53 14.53 -1.90
C ARG A 251 -16.25 14.39 -1.08
N TYR A 252 -15.55 15.50 -0.84
CA TYR A 252 -14.26 15.53 -0.16
C TYR A 252 -14.24 16.53 1.00
N GLN A 253 -13.45 16.21 2.03
CA GLN A 253 -13.29 17.09 3.19
C GLN A 253 -12.49 18.34 2.79
N LYS A 254 -13.05 19.54 3.01
CA LYS A 254 -12.39 20.80 2.70
C LYS A 254 -11.12 20.99 3.52
N GLY A 255 -10.09 21.58 2.91
CA GLY A 255 -8.93 22.04 3.64
C GLY A 255 -9.32 23.16 4.62
N THR A 256 -8.63 23.24 5.77
CA THR A 256 -8.81 24.33 6.74
C THR A 256 -8.03 25.56 6.29
N ALA A 257 -8.69 26.73 6.25
CA ALA A 257 -8.04 28.00 5.98
C ALA A 257 -7.17 28.50 7.17
N PRO A 258 -6.14 29.35 6.93
CA PRO A 258 -5.62 29.76 5.64
C PRO A 258 -4.27 29.12 5.31
N TYR A 259 -4.05 28.94 4.01
CA TYR A 259 -2.76 28.95 3.32
C TYR A 259 -1.58 29.35 4.22
N THR A 260 -0.86 28.36 4.75
CA THR A 260 0.31 28.56 5.60
C THR A 260 1.51 28.98 4.75
N ALA A 261 1.46 30.21 4.23
CA ALA A 261 2.65 30.93 3.78
C ALA A 261 2.78 32.18 4.65
N THR A 262 3.90 32.32 5.35
CA THR A 262 4.21 33.55 6.07
C THR A 262 4.63 34.61 5.07
N TYR A 263 3.99 35.78 5.12
CA TYR A 263 4.38 36.92 4.31
C TYR A 263 5.63 37.58 4.90
N ASP A 264 6.74 37.54 4.18
CA ASP A 264 7.96 38.23 4.60
C ASP A 264 7.91 39.69 4.15
N HIS A 265 7.73 40.60 5.12
CA HIS A 265 7.67 42.03 4.87
C HIS A 265 8.99 42.62 4.34
N LYS A 266 10.14 41.96 4.54
CA LYS A 266 11.43 42.44 4.02
C LYS A 266 11.61 42.12 2.55
N THR A 267 11.21 40.92 2.14
CA THR A 267 11.35 40.45 0.75
C THR A 267 10.09 40.68 -0.10
N ARG A 268 8.99 41.10 0.53
CA ARG A 268 7.66 41.32 -0.09
C ARG A 268 7.17 40.09 -0.85
N SER A 269 7.46 38.90 -0.34
CA SER A 269 7.09 37.65 -0.95
C SER A 269 6.45 36.71 0.06
N PHE A 270 5.61 35.81 -0.43
CA PHE A 270 5.04 34.73 0.36
C PHE A 270 6.06 33.59 0.43
N GLN A 271 6.48 33.23 1.64
CA GLN A 271 7.40 32.13 1.88
C GLN A 271 6.60 30.86 2.22
N PRO A 272 6.81 29.73 1.54
CA PRO A 272 6.15 28.48 1.87
C PRO A 272 6.56 28.01 3.27
N ILE A 273 5.59 27.58 4.09
CA ILE A 273 5.92 26.89 5.34
C ILE A 273 6.41 25.49 4.97
N ILE A 274 7.72 25.27 5.07
CA ILE A 274 8.33 23.94 4.94
C ILE A 274 7.79 23.08 6.08
N LYS A 275 6.90 22.13 5.77
CA LYS A 275 6.58 21.04 6.69
C LYS A 275 7.88 20.31 6.99
N LYS A 276 8.32 20.31 8.25
CA LYS A 276 9.43 19.45 8.68
C LYS A 276 9.09 18.01 8.28
N GLY A 277 9.83 17.47 7.32
CA GLY A 277 9.73 16.07 6.93
C GLY A 277 10.10 15.13 8.08
N LEU A 278 9.84 13.83 7.88
CA LEU A 278 10.20 12.75 8.82
C LEU A 278 11.72 12.64 9.07
N VAL A 279 12.54 13.20 8.17
CA VAL A 279 14.00 13.14 8.26
C VAL A 279 14.52 14.53 8.61
N ASN A 280 15.18 14.63 9.76
CA ASN A 280 15.89 15.82 10.19
C ASN A 280 17.38 15.65 9.84
N LEU A 281 17.86 16.37 8.82
CA LEU A 281 19.29 16.42 8.52
C LEU A 281 19.95 17.36 9.54
N VAL A 282 20.79 16.80 10.42
CA VAL A 282 21.52 17.57 11.44
C VAL A 282 23.01 17.47 11.13
N SER A 283 23.69 18.62 11.09
CA SER A 283 25.14 18.65 10.91
C SER A 283 25.83 18.27 12.21
N MET A 284 26.85 17.42 12.15
CA MET A 284 27.48 16.85 13.34
C MET A 284 28.14 17.90 14.26
N ASP A 285 28.63 19.00 13.68
CA ASP A 285 29.18 20.15 14.42
C ASP A 285 28.15 20.90 15.26
N THR A 286 26.85 20.77 14.94
CA THR A 286 25.74 21.37 15.67
C THR A 286 25.16 20.47 16.76
N VAL A 287 25.65 19.23 16.89
CA VAL A 287 25.17 18.28 17.90
C VAL A 287 25.96 18.50 19.19
N GLU A 288 25.27 18.90 20.25
CA GLU A 288 25.85 18.92 21.60
C GLU A 288 26.09 17.50 22.10
N GLU A 289 27.33 17.18 22.46
CA GLU A 289 27.67 15.95 23.16
C GLU A 289 27.00 15.93 24.54
N LYS A 290 26.32 14.82 24.85
CA LYS A 290 25.63 14.61 26.12
C LYS A 290 26.00 13.25 26.67
N GLU A 291 26.28 13.21 27.96
CA GLU A 291 26.45 11.95 28.69
C GLU A 291 25.15 11.12 28.62
N PRO A 292 25.22 9.84 28.23
CA PRO A 292 24.03 9.00 28.13
C PRO A 292 23.44 8.73 29.52
N GLU A 293 22.12 8.85 29.62
CA GLU A 293 21.40 8.27 30.76
C GLU A 293 21.36 6.75 30.57
N TRP A 294 21.79 5.95 31.55
CA TRP A 294 21.89 4.50 31.40
C TRP A 294 20.65 3.76 31.90
N LEU A 295 20.15 2.81 31.10
CA LEU A 295 19.19 1.78 31.54
C LEU A 295 19.93 0.62 32.24
N VAL A 296 21.03 0.19 31.65
CA VAL A 296 22.04 -0.69 32.27
C VAL A 296 23.37 0.04 32.16
N THR A 297 23.94 0.42 33.30
CA THR A 297 25.20 1.18 33.39
C THR A 297 26.25 0.62 32.43
N ASP A 298 26.86 1.46 31.61
CA ASP A 298 27.92 1.15 30.63
C ASP A 298 27.55 0.20 29.46
N TYR A 299 26.32 -0.34 29.42
CA TYR A 299 25.92 -1.29 28.38
C TYR A 299 24.71 -0.85 27.56
N ILE A 300 23.66 -0.31 28.20
CA ILE A 300 22.39 -0.02 27.53
C ILE A 300 21.95 1.41 27.87
N PRO A 301 22.04 2.37 26.94
CA PRO A 301 21.54 3.72 27.13
C PRO A 301 20.00 3.74 27.17
N ARG A 302 19.45 4.54 28.08
CA ARG A 302 18.01 4.74 28.27
C ARG A 302 17.45 5.58 27.13
N GLY A 303 16.32 5.14 26.57
CA GLY A 303 15.60 5.87 25.52
C GLY A 303 16.24 5.80 24.14
N GLN A 304 17.30 5.00 23.98
CA GLN A 304 17.97 4.75 22.71
C GLN A 304 17.76 3.30 22.25
N ILE A 305 18.08 3.01 20.99
CA ILE A 305 17.99 1.67 20.41
C ILE A 305 19.28 0.91 20.67
N THR A 306 19.17 -0.31 21.18
CA THR A 306 20.30 -1.24 21.36
C THR A 306 20.02 -2.53 20.59
N VAL A 307 21.02 -3.00 19.83
CA VAL A 307 20.91 -4.22 19.02
C VAL A 307 21.78 -5.31 19.63
N LEU A 308 21.18 -6.49 19.88
CA LEU A 308 21.89 -7.70 20.31
C LEU A 308 21.89 -8.71 19.15
N ALA A 309 23.07 -8.97 18.57
CA ALA A 309 23.23 -9.85 17.40
C ALA A 309 24.13 -11.05 17.70
N GLY A 310 23.99 -12.13 16.94
CA GLY A 310 24.71 -13.39 17.10
C GLY A 310 23.97 -14.57 16.47
N ASP A 311 24.65 -15.70 16.28
CA ASP A 311 24.11 -16.87 15.57
C ASP A 311 22.93 -17.54 16.28
N GLY A 312 22.17 -18.37 15.57
CA GLY A 312 21.11 -19.19 16.16
C GLY A 312 21.65 -20.07 17.30
N GLY A 313 20.94 -20.14 18.43
CA GLY A 313 21.38 -20.94 19.58
C GLY A 313 22.49 -20.33 20.46
N SER A 314 23.01 -19.14 20.13
CA SER A 314 24.06 -18.46 20.93
C SER A 314 23.60 -17.89 22.29
N GLY A 315 22.32 -18.06 22.66
CA GLY A 315 21.80 -17.60 23.96
C GLY A 315 21.34 -16.14 24.01
N LYS A 316 21.18 -15.46 22.86
CA LYS A 316 20.67 -14.07 22.78
C LYS A 316 19.36 -13.87 23.55
N THR A 317 18.38 -14.75 23.33
CA THR A 317 17.09 -14.67 24.01
C THR A 317 17.25 -14.82 25.53
N THR A 318 18.18 -15.66 26.00
CA THR A 318 18.50 -15.81 27.42
C THR A 318 19.09 -14.52 28.01
N VAL A 319 20.05 -13.91 27.32
CA VAL A 319 20.65 -12.63 27.71
C VAL A 319 19.58 -11.54 27.78
N TRP A 320 18.72 -11.46 26.77
CA TRP A 320 17.63 -10.50 26.70
C TRP A 320 16.62 -10.69 27.84
N CYS A 321 16.20 -11.92 28.11
CA CYS A 321 15.31 -12.26 29.22
C CYS A 321 15.92 -11.90 30.59
N SER A 322 17.24 -12.06 30.76
CA SER A 322 17.94 -11.69 32.00
C SER A 322 17.97 -10.17 32.22
N ILE A 323 18.23 -9.39 31.16
CA ILE A 323 18.17 -7.92 31.22
C ILE A 323 16.76 -7.44 31.55
N ALA A 324 15.75 -7.98 30.86
CA ALA A 324 14.35 -7.67 31.11
C ALA A 324 13.91 -7.99 32.55
N ALA A 325 14.40 -9.11 33.09
CA ALA A 325 14.21 -9.49 34.49
C ALA A 325 14.82 -8.46 35.46
N ALA A 326 16.06 -8.02 35.21
CA ALA A 326 16.71 -6.99 36.03
C ALA A 326 15.95 -5.65 35.98
N VAL A 327 15.53 -5.21 34.78
CA VAL A 327 14.77 -3.96 34.60
C VAL A 327 13.39 -4.03 35.25
N SER A 328 12.66 -5.13 35.10
CA SER A 328 11.30 -5.25 35.66
C SER A 328 11.28 -5.37 37.19
N SER A 329 12.28 -6.02 37.77
CA SER A 329 12.46 -6.15 39.22
C SER A 329 13.13 -4.94 39.86
N GLY A 330 13.89 -4.16 39.07
CA GLY A 330 14.82 -3.15 39.57
C GLY A 330 16.04 -3.73 40.29
N GLY A 331 16.42 -4.97 39.94
CA GLY A 331 17.61 -5.63 40.44
C GLY A 331 18.88 -5.23 39.68
N GLN A 332 19.99 -5.87 40.05
CA GLN A 332 21.25 -5.74 39.33
C GLN A 332 21.23 -6.62 38.07
N CYS A 333 21.69 -6.07 36.94
CA CYS A 333 21.84 -6.84 35.71
C CYS A 333 23.09 -7.71 35.78
N PHE A 334 23.07 -8.90 35.15
CA PHE A 334 24.22 -9.80 35.10
C PHE A 334 25.46 -9.16 34.47
N LEU A 335 25.27 -8.24 33.51
CA LEU A 335 26.33 -7.46 32.87
C LEU A 335 27.10 -6.57 33.86
N ASN A 336 26.49 -6.26 35.00
CA ASN A 336 27.02 -5.35 36.00
C ASN A 336 27.44 -6.03 37.30
N GLN A 337 27.52 -7.37 37.35
CA GLN A 337 27.85 -8.09 38.59
C GLN A 337 29.20 -7.69 39.17
N ASP A 338 30.19 -7.43 38.31
CA ASP A 338 31.56 -7.08 38.71
C ASP A 338 31.80 -5.56 38.78
N ASN A 339 30.80 -4.72 38.50
CA ASN A 339 30.94 -3.27 38.51
C ASN A 339 30.45 -2.69 39.86
N PRO A 340 31.35 -2.28 40.77
CA PRO A 340 30.95 -1.76 42.09
C PRO A 340 30.29 -0.38 42.02
N PHE A 341 30.35 0.29 40.87
CA PHE A 341 29.72 1.59 40.64
C PHE A 341 28.40 1.47 39.88
N ALA A 342 28.04 0.27 39.42
CA ALA A 342 26.80 0.06 38.72
C ALA A 342 25.61 0.24 39.66
N LYS A 343 24.69 1.11 39.25
CA LYS A 343 23.40 1.25 39.93
C LYS A 343 22.49 0.09 39.56
N ASN A 344 21.65 -0.32 40.51
CA ASN A 344 20.53 -1.20 40.21
C ASN A 344 19.63 -0.57 39.14
N CYS A 345 18.97 -1.42 38.34
CA CYS A 345 18.01 -0.93 37.36
C CYS A 345 16.86 -0.20 38.06
N VAL A 346 16.34 0.86 37.44
CA VAL A 346 15.10 1.48 37.91
C VAL A 346 13.93 0.56 37.51
N PRO A 347 13.07 0.10 38.46
CA PRO A 347 11.99 -0.82 38.13
C PRO A 347 11.07 -0.28 37.03
N GLY A 348 11.07 -0.94 35.87
CA GLY A 348 10.30 -0.55 34.68
C GLY A 348 9.24 -1.57 34.28
N ARG A 349 8.37 -1.18 33.33
CA ARG A 349 7.53 -2.15 32.60
C ARG A 349 8.28 -2.60 31.36
N VAL A 350 8.26 -3.90 31.09
CA VAL A 350 8.92 -4.49 29.92
C VAL A 350 7.87 -5.08 29.00
N MET A 351 7.93 -4.75 27.72
CA MET A 351 7.10 -5.34 26.67
C MET A 351 7.99 -6.13 25.73
N PHE A 352 7.68 -7.41 25.54
CA PHE A 352 8.31 -8.26 24.55
C PHE A 352 7.48 -8.25 23.29
N PHE A 353 8.10 -7.97 22.16
CA PHE A 353 7.52 -8.18 20.84
C PHE A 353 8.26 -9.37 20.21
N SER A 354 7.57 -10.50 20.04
CA SER A 354 8.18 -11.73 19.54
C SER A 354 7.29 -12.39 18.49
N SER A 355 7.86 -12.65 17.31
CA SER A 355 7.25 -13.45 16.24
C SER A 355 7.78 -14.89 16.19
N GLU A 356 8.95 -15.14 16.79
CA GLU A 356 9.67 -16.43 16.71
C GLU A 356 9.63 -17.20 18.03
N ASP A 357 9.92 -16.53 19.15
CA ASP A 357 10.04 -17.17 20.45
C ASP A 357 8.67 -17.33 21.11
N SER A 358 8.34 -18.58 21.44
CA SER A 358 7.11 -18.93 22.15
C SER A 358 7.08 -18.33 23.57
N ALA A 359 5.91 -17.85 23.97
CA ALA A 359 5.69 -17.37 25.33
C ALA A 359 5.84 -18.51 26.35
N GLU A 360 5.28 -19.69 26.08
CA GLU A 360 5.22 -20.78 27.04
C GLU A 360 6.58 -21.48 27.23
N TYR A 361 7.32 -21.74 26.14
CA TYR A 361 8.50 -22.59 26.19
C TYR A 361 9.80 -21.80 26.27
N THR A 362 9.92 -20.70 25.51
CA THR A 362 11.18 -19.94 25.43
C THR A 362 11.21 -18.80 26.43
N LEU A 363 10.23 -17.89 26.37
CA LEU A 363 10.23 -16.66 27.18
C LEU A 363 9.95 -16.95 28.65
N LYS A 364 8.94 -17.77 28.93
CA LYS A 364 8.62 -18.20 30.30
C LYS A 364 9.62 -19.22 30.83
N GLY A 365 10.07 -20.17 30.01
CA GLY A 365 11.02 -21.22 30.42
C GLY A 365 12.40 -20.69 30.78
N GLY A 366 12.93 -19.73 30.00
CA GLY A 366 14.27 -19.16 30.21
C GLY A 366 14.42 -18.29 31.46
N ALA A 367 13.32 -17.94 32.13
CA ALA A 367 13.37 -17.03 33.26
C ALA A 367 12.18 -17.17 34.25
N ALA A 368 11.58 -18.37 34.31
CA ALA A 368 10.45 -18.72 35.18
C ALA A 368 10.67 -18.35 36.66
N GLU A 369 11.90 -18.42 37.17
CA GLU A 369 12.22 -18.06 38.56
C GLU A 369 12.16 -16.55 38.84
N ILE A 370 12.27 -15.71 37.81
CA ILE A 370 12.37 -14.24 37.97
C ILE A 370 11.08 -13.53 37.54
N TRP A 371 10.33 -14.11 36.60
CA TRP A 371 9.15 -13.48 35.97
C TRP A 371 7.94 -13.45 36.90
N GLY A 372 7.88 -14.35 37.88
CA GLY A 372 6.68 -14.68 38.64
C GLY A 372 6.21 -13.68 39.71
N LYS A 373 6.91 -12.56 39.96
CA LYS A 373 6.58 -11.71 41.13
C LYS A 373 6.23 -10.24 40.87
N THR A 374 6.45 -9.69 39.68
CA THR A 374 6.36 -8.22 39.50
C THR A 374 5.10 -7.74 38.77
N GLY A 375 4.45 -8.57 37.95
CA GLY A 375 3.29 -8.14 37.14
C GLY A 375 3.60 -7.01 36.14
N LYS A 376 4.88 -6.80 35.82
CA LYS A 376 5.38 -5.68 35.00
C LYS A 376 5.92 -6.10 33.62
N CYS A 377 5.87 -7.39 33.29
CA CYS A 377 6.29 -7.92 32.00
C CYS A 377 5.05 -8.30 31.17
N PHE A 378 5.01 -7.83 29.92
CA PHE A 378 3.93 -8.07 28.98
C PHE A 378 4.51 -8.67 27.70
N ILE A 379 3.78 -9.60 27.08
CA ILE A 379 4.17 -10.19 25.79
C ILE A 379 3.11 -9.80 24.78
N PHE A 380 3.56 -9.23 23.66
CA PHE A 380 2.77 -9.05 22.46
C PHE A 380 3.25 -10.09 21.45
N GLY A 381 2.40 -11.08 21.18
CA GLY A 381 2.67 -12.15 20.22
C GLY A 381 1.52 -12.25 19.22
N PHE A 382 1.84 -12.66 18.01
CA PHE A 382 0.82 -12.99 17.01
C PHE A 382 0.29 -14.39 17.33
N SER A 383 -1.01 -14.50 17.59
CA SER A 383 -1.69 -15.79 17.68
C SER A 383 -1.53 -16.51 16.34
N ARG A 384 -0.82 -17.64 16.33
CA ARG A 384 -0.78 -18.54 15.17
C ARG A 384 -2.12 -19.22 14.98
#